data_AF-A0A1T4NTC0-F1
#
_entry.id   AF-A0A1T4NTC0-F1
#
_cell.length_a   1.000
_cell.length_b   1.000
_cell.length_c   1.000
_cell.angle_alpha   90.00
_cell.angle_beta   90.00
_cell.angle_gamma   90.00
#
_symmetry.space_group_name_H-M   'P 1'
#
loop_
_entity.id
_entity.type
_entity.pdbx_description
1 polymer ?
#
loop_
_entity_poly.entity_id
_entity_poly.type
_entity_poly.pdbx_seq_one_letter_code
_entity_poly.pdbx_strand_id
1 'polypeptide(L)' 'SNLLPQMLAKAVKQSKFTAFADLGGMECVQCGCCSYTCPARIPLTHLFNVGKAEVRKELNRQKSKEVN' A
#
# COMPACT_ATOMS: atom_id res chain seq x y z
N SER A 1 0.69 0.75 -15.59
CA SER A 1 0.38 0.17 -14.27
C SER A 1 -1.09 0.39 -13.95
N ASN A 2 -1.85 -0.67 -13.66
CA ASN A 2 -3.29 -0.58 -13.34
C ASN A 2 -3.48 -0.73 -11.83
N LEU A 3 -3.52 0.38 -11.10
CA LEU A 3 -3.71 0.39 -9.64
C LEU A 3 -5.16 0.04 -9.34
N LEU A 4 -5.41 -1.13 -8.74
CA LEU A 4 -6.76 -1.57 -8.33
C LEU A 4 -7.02 -1.12 -6.88
N PRO A 5 -7.69 0.03 -6.63
CA PRO A 5 -7.70 0.63 -5.30
C PRO A 5 -8.40 -0.25 -4.26
N GLN A 6 -9.42 -1.00 -4.67
CA GLN A 6 -10.13 -1.95 -3.83
C GLN A 6 -9.26 -3.11 -3.37
N MET A 7 -8.40 -3.64 -4.24
CA MET A 7 -7.51 -4.76 -3.91
C MET A 7 -6.34 -4.31 -3.05
N LEU A 8 -5.78 -3.14 -3.36
CA LEU A 8 -4.76 -2.50 -2.53
C LEU A 8 -5.27 -2.22 -1.11
N ALA A 9 -6.48 -1.65 -1.00
CA ALA A 9 -7.09 -1.39 0.30
C ALA A 9 -7.36 -2.68 1.08
N LYS A 10 -7.80 -3.74 0.41
CA LYS A 10 -7.99 -5.07 1.01
C LYS A 10 -6.66 -5.64 1.51
N ALA A 11 -5.59 -5.54 0.72
CA ALA A 11 -4.27 -6.03 1.10
C ALA A 11 -3.75 -5.32 2.37
N VAL A 12 -3.87 -3.99 2.44
CA VAL A 12 -3.48 -3.22 3.63
C VAL A 12 -4.34 -3.59 4.84
N LYS A 13 -5.66 -3.68 4.69
CA LYS A 13 -6.56 -4.07 5.79
C LYS A 13 -6.29 -5.48 6.33
N GLN A 14 -5.73 -6.36 5.50
CA GLN A 14 -5.34 -7.71 5.89
C GLN A 14 -3.87 -7.81 6.34
N SER A 15 -3.16 -6.68 6.48
CA SER A 15 -1.73 -6.62 6.78
C SER A 15 -0.86 -7.43 5.80
N LYS A 16 -1.32 -7.63 4.56
CA LYS A 16 -0.62 -8.35 3.49
C LYS A 16 0.20 -7.37 2.66
N PHE A 17 1.32 -6.91 3.20
CA PHE A 17 2.13 -5.85 2.60
C PHE A 17 2.90 -6.31 1.35
N THR A 18 3.32 -7.57 1.30
CA THR A 18 3.92 -8.17 0.08
C THR A 18 2.93 -8.13 -1.07
N ALA A 19 1.70 -8.60 -0.84
CA ALA A 19 0.64 -8.54 -1.84
C ALA A 19 0.27 -7.09 -2.24
N PHE A 20 0.34 -6.14 -1.30
CA PHE A 20 0.17 -4.71 -1.63
C PHE A 20 1.25 -4.21 -2.59
N ALA A 21 2.51 -4.62 -2.40
CA ALA A 21 3.60 -4.28 -3.32
C ALA A 21 3.43 -4.95 -4.69
N ASP A 22 3.08 -6.24 -4.72
CA ASP A 22 2.86 -7.01 -5.95
C ASP A 22 1.72 -6.45 -6.82
N LEU A 23 0.69 -5.89 -6.17
CA LEU A 23 -0.42 -5.20 -6.81
C LEU A 23 -0.06 -3.78 -7.33
N GLY A 24 1.21 -3.39 -7.27
CA GLY A 24 1.69 -2.07 -7.71
C GLY A 24 1.46 -0.94 -6.70
N GLY A 25 1.10 -1.24 -5.45
CA GLY A 25 0.79 -0.24 -4.42
C GLY A 25 1.93 0.75 -4.15
N MET A 26 3.17 0.37 -4.46
CA MET A 26 4.35 1.22 -4.35
C MET A 26 4.42 2.33 -5.42
N GLU A 27 3.78 2.13 -6.58
CA GLU A 27 3.72 3.11 -7.68
C GLU A 27 2.69 4.23 -7.44
N CYS A 28 1.76 4.03 -6.50
CA CYS A 28 0.72 5.02 -6.21
C CYS A 28 1.33 6.36 -5.76
N VAL A 29 1.18 7.45 -6.51
CA VAL A 29 1.77 8.76 -6.14
C VAL A 29 1.01 9.53 -5.04
N GLN A 30 0.03 8.92 -4.40
CA GLN A 30 -0.73 9.51 -3.28
C GLN A 30 -1.52 10.77 -3.67
N CYS A 31 -1.97 10.88 -4.92
CA CYS A 31 -2.70 12.05 -5.46
C CYS A 31 -4.09 12.29 -4.85
N GLY A 32 -4.70 11.31 -4.18
CA GLY A 32 -6.01 11.49 -3.54
C GLY A 32 -7.24 11.16 -4.39
N CYS A 33 -7.11 11.02 -5.72
CA CYS A 33 -8.27 10.87 -6.62
C CYS A 33 -9.18 9.70 -6.24
N CYS A 34 -8.60 8.55 -5.88
CA CYS A 34 -9.38 7.37 -5.48
C CYS A 34 -10.19 7.59 -4.20
N SER A 35 -9.64 8.31 -3.22
CA SER A 35 -10.34 8.60 -1.96
C SER A 35 -11.46 9.61 -2.17
N TYR A 36 -11.26 10.60 -3.06
CA TYR A 36 -12.26 11.62 -3.36
C TYR A 36 -13.44 11.05 -4.15
N THR A 37 -13.18 10.23 -5.17
CA THR A 37 -14.23 9.67 -6.03
C THR A 37 -14.99 8.49 -5.40
N CYS A 38 -14.53 7.96 -4.26
CA CYS A 38 -15.09 6.74 -3.70
C CYS A 38 -16.53 6.98 -3.15
N PRO A 39 -17.56 6.32 -3.69
CA PRO A 39 -18.93 6.51 -3.21
C PRO A 39 -19.13 6.03 -1.76
N ALA A 40 -18.33 5.06 -1.33
CA ALA A 40 -18.34 4.53 0.03
C ALA A 40 -17.50 5.36 1.04
N ARG A 41 -16.93 6.49 0.61
CA ARG A 41 -16.07 7.38 1.43
C ARG A 41 -14.92 6.66 2.14
N ILE A 42 -14.34 5.64 1.51
CA ILE A 42 -13.19 4.93 2.06
C ILE A 42 -11.95 5.84 1.97
N PRO A 43 -11.17 6.01 3.04
CA PRO A 43 -9.96 6.83 3.04
C PRO A 43 -8.79 6.09 2.35
N LEU A 44 -8.92 5.83 1.04
CA LEU A 44 -8.01 4.98 0.27
C LEU A 44 -6.56 5.49 0.27
N THR A 45 -6.37 6.81 0.13
CA THR A 45 -5.04 7.42 0.17
C THR A 45 -4.34 7.17 1.49
N HIS A 46 -5.06 7.26 2.61
CA HIS A 46 -4.51 6.97 3.93
C HIS A 46 -4.08 5.50 4.04
N LEU A 47 -4.93 4.57 3.58
CA LEU A 47 -4.59 3.14 3.55
C LEU A 47 -3.32 2.88 2.71
N PHE A 48 -3.17 3.52 1.56
CA PHE A 48 -1.99 3.34 0.73
C PHE A 48 -0.73 3.92 1.37
N ASN A 49 -0.85 5.05 2.09
CA ASN A 49 0.27 5.61 2.87
C ASN A 49 0.75 4.61 3.94
N VAL A 50 -0.19 4.01 4.67
CA VAL A 50 0.10 2.96 5.65
C VAL A 50 0.75 1.75 4.97
N GLY A 51 0.16 1.25 3.88
CA GLY A 51 0.71 0.11 3.13
C GLY A 51 2.15 0.35 2.68
N LYS A 52 2.45 1.51 2.09
CA LYS A 52 3.81 1.88 1.69
C LYS A 52 4.77 1.97 2.88
N ALA A 53 4.34 2.52 4.01
CA ALA A 53 5.18 2.62 5.20
C ALA A 53 5.53 1.23 5.75
N GLU A 54 4.56 0.31 5.79
CA GLU A 54 4.77 -1.06 6.25
C GLU A 54 5.65 -1.87 5.29
N VAL A 55 5.49 -1.72 3.97
CA VAL A 55 6.42 -2.33 2.99
C VAL A 55 7.86 -1.85 3.23
N ARG A 56 8.07 -0.55 3.43
CA ARG A 56 9.41 0.00 3.71
C ARG A 56 9.99 -0.54 5.02
N LYS A 57 9.18 -0.65 6.08
CA LYS A 57 9.60 -1.26 7.33
C LYS A 57 10.05 -2.70 7.13
N GLU A 58 9.28 -3.49 6.37
CA GLU A 58 9.62 -4.88 6.09
C GLU A 58 10.93 -5.00 5.29
N LEU A 59 11.11 -4.20 4.25
CA LEU A 59 12.35 -4.14 3.47
C LEU A 59 13.57 -3.74 4.33
N ASN A 60 13.40 -2.77 5.22
CA ASN A 60 14.46 -2.36 6.13
C ASN A 60 14.82 -3.47 7.14
N ARG A 61 13.83 -4.21 7.65
CA ARG A 61 14.06 -5.37 8.52
C ARG A 61 14.80 -6.48 7.81
N GLN A 62 14.53 -6.70 6.52
CA GLN A 62 15.26 -7.68 5.70
C GLN A 62 16.70 -7.24 5.47
N LYS A 63 16.94 -5.97 5.13
CA LYS A 63 18.31 -5.42 5.02
C LYS A 63 19.12 -5.56 6.31
N SER A 64 18.52 -5.33 7.47
CA SER A 64 19.21 -5.53 8.75
C SER A 64 19.60 -6.98 9.03
N LYS A 65 18.93 -7.97 8.43
CA LYS A 65 19.25 -9.39 8.58
C LYS A 65 20.38 -9.86 7.65
N GLU A 66 20.65 -9.12 6.58
CA GLU A 66 21.67 -9.48 5.56
C GLU A 66 23.07 -8.93 5.90
N VAL A 67 23.18 -8.08 6.93
CA VAL A 67 24.43 -7.43 7.38
C VAL A 67 25.03 -8.13 8.64
N ASN A 68 24.75 -9.42 8.85
CA ASN A 68 25.36 -10.20 9.94
C ASN A 68 25.75 -11.61 9.53
#